data_AF-A0A4V1UXE9-F1
#
_entry.id   AF-A0A4V1UXE9-F1
#
_cell.length_a   1.000
_cell.length_b   1.000
_cell.length_c   1.000
_cell.angle_alpha   90.00
_cell.angle_beta   90.00
_cell.angle_gamma   90.00
#
_symmetry.space_group_name_H-M   'P 1'
#
loop_
_entity.id
_entity.type
_entity.pdbx_description
1 polymer ?
#
loop_
_entity_poly.entity_id
_entity_poly.type
_entity_poly.pdbx_seq_one_letter_code
_entity_poly.pdbx_strand_id
1 'polypeptide(L)'
;MSEVLVSAVMPCLNEAETLAVCIRKAQSAFLKMGVRGEVVVADNGSTDGSIEIAEGLGARVVHQSEKGYGAALQAGIEGARGEIVVMGDSDDSYDWGSIGDFVGKIQEGNDFVMGN
;
A
#
# COMPACT_ATOMS: atom_id res chain seq x y z
N MET A 1 11.05 -18.88 -7.35
CA MET A 1 10.82 -17.43 -7.51
C MET A 1 10.54 -16.90 -6.11
N SER A 2 11.24 -15.89 -5.60
CA SER A 2 10.99 -15.39 -4.25
C SER A 2 9.57 -14.83 -4.15
N GLU A 3 8.81 -15.24 -3.15
CA GLU A 3 7.44 -14.77 -2.91
C GLU A 3 7.45 -13.29 -2.49
N VAL A 4 6.32 -12.60 -2.68
CA VAL A 4 6.14 -11.23 -2.18
C VAL A 4 6.00 -11.32 -0.66
N LEU A 5 6.85 -10.62 0.08
CA LEU A 5 6.80 -10.63 1.55
C LEU A 5 5.79 -9.60 2.07
N VAL A 6 5.79 -8.40 1.51
CA VAL A 6 5.00 -7.26 2.04
C VAL A 6 4.13 -6.65 0.95
N SER A 7 2.84 -6.45 1.24
CA SER A 7 1.94 -5.61 0.45
C SER A 7 1.66 -4.31 1.21
N ALA A 8 2.08 -3.18 0.63
CA ALA A 8 1.64 -1.86 1.09
C ALA A 8 0.29 -1.53 0.44
N VAL A 9 -0.79 -1.56 1.22
CA VAL A 9 -2.16 -1.34 0.74
C VAL A 9 -2.58 0.10 1.01
N MET A 10 -2.89 0.83 -0.05
CA MET A 10 -3.24 2.25 -0.06
C MET A 10 -4.68 2.40 -0.58
N PRO A 11 -5.69 2.69 0.25
CA PRO A 11 -7.00 3.09 -0.25
C PRO A 11 -6.86 4.46 -0.92
N CYS A 12 -7.48 4.64 -2.09
CA CYS A 12 -7.27 5.83 -2.91
C CYS A 12 -8.60 6.31 -3.52
N LEU A 13 -8.88 7.60 -3.38
CA LEU A 13 -9.96 8.30 -4.08
C LEU A 13 -9.53 9.74 -4.37
N ASN A 14 -9.09 9.99 -5.60
CA ASN A 14 -8.61 11.29 -6.06
C ASN A 14 -7.43 11.86 -5.23
N GLU A 15 -6.31 11.14 -5.21
CA GLU A 15 -5.09 11.49 -4.46
C GLU A 15 -3.90 11.78 -5.40
N ALA A 16 -4.15 12.33 -6.61
CA ALA A 16 -3.12 12.51 -7.62
C ALA A 16 -1.93 13.40 -7.17
N GLU A 17 -2.15 14.31 -6.22
CA GLU A 17 -1.12 15.21 -5.70
C GLU A 17 -0.08 14.51 -4.81
N THR A 18 -0.49 13.47 -4.09
CA THR A 18 0.24 12.86 -2.96
C THR A 18 0.63 11.40 -3.23
N LEU A 19 -0.18 10.68 -4.00
CA LEU A 19 -0.05 9.25 -4.25
C LEU A 19 1.34 8.84 -4.76
N ALA A 20 1.93 9.63 -5.65
CA ALA A 20 3.27 9.36 -6.19
C ALA A 20 4.36 9.33 -5.11
N VAL A 21 4.24 10.18 -4.09
CA VAL A 21 5.17 10.24 -2.96
C VAL A 21 5.00 9.00 -2.08
N CYS A 22 3.76 8.65 -1.73
CA CYS A 22 3.42 7.45 -0.95
C CYS A 22 3.98 6.17 -1.59
N ILE A 23 3.73 5.96 -2.88
CA ILE A 23 4.22 4.78 -3.63
C ILE A 23 5.75 4.72 -3.59
N ARG A 24 6.44 5.83 -3.87
CA ARG A 24 7.91 5.87 -3.89
C ARG A 24 8.52 5.65 -2.51
N LYS A 25 7.90 6.16 -1.44
CA LYS A 25 8.32 5.91 -0.06
C LYS A 25 8.23 4.42 0.28
N ALA A 26 7.10 3.78 -0.03
CA ALA A 26 6.92 2.34 0.18
C ALA A 26 7.93 1.49 -0.60
N GLN A 27 8.10 1.77 -1.90
CA GLN A 27 9.10 1.09 -2.75
C GLN A 27 10.52 1.27 -2.21
N SER A 28 10.87 2.47 -1.75
CA SER A 28 12.18 2.75 -1.16
C SER A 28 12.37 1.99 0.17
N ALA A 29 11.32 1.85 0.98
CA ALA A 29 11.36 1.07 2.21
C ALA A 29 11.63 -0.42 1.91
N PHE A 30 10.93 -1.00 0.92
CA PHE A 30 11.17 -2.38 0.50
C PHE A 30 12.63 -2.61 0.07
N LEU A 31 13.19 -1.68 -0.71
CA LEU A 31 14.59 -1.74 -1.14
C LEU A 31 15.55 -1.69 0.05
N LYS A 32 15.33 -0.77 1.00
CA LYS A 32 16.16 -0.64 2.22
C LYS A 32 16.12 -1.89 3.09
N MET A 33 14.97 -2.54 3.18
CA MET A 33 14.78 -3.79 3.91
C MET A 33 15.37 -5.00 3.18
N GLY A 34 15.69 -4.88 1.88
CA GLY A 34 16.15 -6.00 1.06
C GLY A 34 15.08 -7.05 0.80
N VAL A 35 13.80 -6.66 0.81
CA VAL A 35 12.65 -7.57 0.66
C VAL A 35 11.94 -7.34 -0.67
N ARG A 36 11.25 -8.38 -1.16
CA ARG A 36 10.33 -8.24 -2.29
C ARG A 36 8.99 -7.74 -1.76
N GLY A 37 8.65 -6.48 -2.03
CA GLY A 37 7.34 -5.91 -1.72
C GLY A 37 6.52 -5.57 -2.97
N GLU A 38 5.22 -5.35 -2.78
CA GLU A 38 4.34 -4.75 -3.77
C GLU A 38 3.61 -3.54 -3.16
N VAL A 39 3.21 -2.59 -4.00
CA VAL A 39 2.27 -1.53 -3.63
C VAL A 39 0.94 -1.83 -4.29
N VAL A 40 -0.12 -1.86 -3.49
CA VAL A 40 -1.51 -2.11 -3.92
C VAL A 40 -2.30 -0.82 -3.70
N VAL A 41 -2.69 -0.17 -4.78
CA VAL A 41 -3.57 0.99 -4.74
C VAL A 41 -5.00 0.50 -4.89
N ALA A 42 -5.77 0.55 -3.82
CA ALA A 42 -7.19 0.19 -3.83
C ALA A 42 -8.01 1.42 -4.24
N ASP A 43 -8.20 1.58 -5.55
CA ASP A 43 -8.91 2.70 -6.14
C ASP A 43 -10.43 2.57 -5.94
N ASN A 44 -11.06 3.61 -5.41
CA ASN A 44 -12.49 3.65 -5.15
C ASN A 44 -13.24 4.60 -6.10
N GLY A 45 -12.77 4.67 -7.35
CA GLY A 45 -13.37 5.48 -8.41
C GLY A 45 -12.72 6.85 -8.58
N SER A 46 -11.38 6.91 -8.59
CA SER A 46 -10.65 8.14 -8.88
C SER A 46 -10.86 8.60 -10.33
N THR A 47 -10.77 9.90 -10.54
CA THR A 47 -11.02 10.60 -11.81
C THR A 47 -10.01 11.70 -12.12
N ASP A 48 -8.97 11.82 -11.29
CA ASP A 48 -8.02 12.94 -11.25
C ASP A 48 -6.62 12.58 -11.78
N GLY A 49 -6.41 11.35 -12.28
CA GLY A 49 -5.11 10.85 -12.71
C GLY A 49 -4.43 9.89 -11.73
N SER A 50 -5.03 9.62 -10.56
CA SER A 50 -4.46 8.73 -9.53
C SER A 50 -4.13 7.32 -10.05
N ILE A 51 -5.01 6.75 -10.89
CA ILE A 51 -4.86 5.40 -11.45
C ILE A 51 -3.62 5.36 -12.35
N GLU A 52 -3.51 6.32 -13.27
CA GLU A 52 -2.41 6.43 -14.22
C GLU A 52 -1.06 6.65 -13.51
N ILE A 53 -1.06 7.45 -12.44
CA ILE A 53 0.12 7.64 -11.58
C ILE A 53 0.53 6.32 -10.93
N ALA A 54 -0.42 5.58 -10.36
CA ALA A 54 -0.15 4.30 -9.70
C ALA A 54 0.46 3.29 -10.67
N GLU A 55 -0.20 3.06 -11.80
CA GLU A 55 0.26 2.12 -12.82
C GLU A 55 1.61 2.55 -13.42
N GLY A 56 1.80 3.85 -13.68
CA GLY A 56 3.05 4.41 -14.20
C GLY A 56 4.25 4.23 -13.26
N LEU A 57 4.02 4.09 -11.95
CA LEU A 57 5.04 3.81 -10.95
C LEU A 57 5.20 2.31 -10.67
N GLY A 58 4.47 1.44 -11.39
CA GLY A 58 4.50 -0.01 -11.21
C GLY A 58 3.77 -0.49 -9.96
N ALA A 59 2.94 0.35 -9.33
CA ALA A 59 1.98 -0.10 -8.34
C ALA A 59 0.85 -0.87 -9.03
N ARG A 60 0.24 -1.81 -8.31
CA ARG A 60 -0.89 -2.58 -8.82
C ARG A 60 -2.18 -1.93 -8.35
N VAL A 61 -3.07 -1.63 -9.29
CA VAL A 61 -4.38 -1.05 -8.97
C VAL A 61 -5.40 -2.17 -8.77
N VAL A 62 -6.17 -2.08 -7.68
CA VAL A 62 -7.36 -2.90 -7.43
C VAL A 62 -8.54 -1.94 -7.44
N HIS A 63 -9.44 -2.09 -8.42
CA HIS A 63 -10.64 -1.26 -8.47
C HIS A 63 -11.73 -1.82 -7.57
N GLN A 64 -12.30 -0.95 -6.75
CA GLN A 64 -13.46 -1.23 -5.92
C GLN A 64 -14.63 -0.34 -6.36
N SER A 65 -15.69 -0.96 -6.88
CA SER A 65 -16.91 -0.27 -7.30
C SER A 65 -17.82 0.14 -6.13
N GLU A 66 -17.78 -0.58 -5.01
CA GLU A 66 -18.54 -0.22 -3.82
C GLU A 66 -17.88 0.98 -3.12
N LYS A 67 -18.60 2.11 -3.02
CA LYS A 67 -18.05 3.31 -2.39
C LYS A 67 -17.88 3.13 -0.89
N GLY A 68 -16.72 3.55 -0.39
CA GLY A 68 -16.43 3.61 1.03
C GLY A 68 -14.99 3.23 1.31
N TYR A 69 -14.38 3.94 2.27
CA TYR A 69 -13.02 3.69 2.71
C TYR A 69 -12.78 2.22 3.11
N GLY A 70 -13.70 1.65 3.89
CA GLY A 70 -13.62 0.24 4.29
C GLY A 70 -13.74 -0.73 3.13
N ALA A 71 -14.59 -0.45 2.14
CA ALA A 71 -14.74 -1.29 0.95
C ALA A 71 -13.46 -1.25 0.09
N ALA A 72 -12.83 -0.09 -0.03
CA ALA A 72 -11.55 0.08 -0.73
C ALA A 72 -10.45 -0.71 -0.02
N LEU A 73 -10.27 -0.51 1.29
CA LEU A 73 -9.28 -1.28 2.07
C LEU A 73 -9.51 -2.78 1.98
N GLN A 74 -10.75 -3.24 2.14
CA GLN A 74 -11.07 -4.67 2.04
C GLN A 74 -10.66 -5.24 0.67
N ALA A 75 -11.02 -4.58 -0.43
CA ALA A 75 -10.61 -5.03 -1.76
C ALA A 75 -9.08 -5.01 -1.94
N GLY A 76 -8.40 -3.99 -1.41
CA GLY A 76 -6.95 -3.90 -1.41
C GLY A 76 -6.26 -5.05 -0.67
N ILE A 77 -6.79 -5.40 0.52
CA ILE A 77 -6.31 -6.50 1.35
C ILE A 77 -6.58 -7.85 0.66
N GLU A 78 -7.78 -8.08 0.15
CA GLU A 78 -8.13 -9.32 -0.57
C GLU A 78 -7.30 -9.48 -1.87
N GLY A 79 -6.95 -8.36 -2.50
CA GLY A 79 -6.08 -8.31 -3.66
C GLY A 79 -4.60 -8.45 -3.34
N ALA A 80 -4.17 -8.33 -2.08
CA ALA A 80 -2.77 -8.39 -1.68
C ALA A 80 -2.18 -9.80 -1.88
N ARG A 81 -0.88 -9.85 -2.20
CA ARG A 81 -0.12 -11.07 -2.46
C ARG A 81 1.01 -11.29 -1.47
N GLY A 82 1.28 -10.29 -0.63
CA GLY A 82 2.27 -10.34 0.43
C GLY A 82 1.79 -11.19 1.61
N GLU A 83 2.74 -11.86 2.27
CA GLU A 83 2.49 -12.53 3.54
C GLU A 83 2.10 -11.54 4.66
N ILE A 84 2.68 -10.33 4.61
CA ILE A 84 2.42 -9.23 5.53
C ILE A 84 1.71 -8.10 4.79
N VAL A 85 0.58 -7.66 5.33
CA VAL A 85 -0.13 -6.47 4.84
C VAL A 85 0.14 -5.30 5.77
N VAL A 86 0.64 -4.21 5.19
CA VAL A 86 0.72 -2.90 5.87
C VAL A 86 -0.23 -1.97 5.14
N MET A 87 -1.22 -1.43 5.84
CA MET A 87 -2.23 -0.53 5.28
C MET A 87 -2.11 0.87 5.88
N GLY A 88 -2.42 1.89 5.08
CA GLY A 88 -2.42 3.29 5.47
C GLY A 88 -2.91 4.17 4.32
N ASP A 89 -3.17 5.45 4.60
CA ASP A 89 -3.73 6.35 3.59
C ASP A 89 -2.71 6.75 2.51
N SER A 90 -3.21 7.16 1.34
CA SER A 90 -2.38 7.60 0.20
C SER A 90 -2.16 9.10 0.12
N ASP A 91 -2.52 9.87 1.15
CA ASP A 91 -2.49 11.34 1.21
C ASP A 91 -1.19 11.93 1.81
N ASP A 92 -0.18 11.09 2.04
CA ASP A 92 1.09 11.41 2.71
C ASP A 92 0.97 11.85 4.18
N SER A 93 -0.17 11.59 4.83
CA SER A 93 -0.33 11.76 6.28
C SER A 93 0.48 10.74 7.10
N TYR A 94 0.74 9.56 6.51
CA TYR A 94 1.59 8.50 7.07
C TYR A 94 2.94 8.41 6.37
N ASP A 95 4.00 8.17 7.15
CA ASP A 95 5.33 7.92 6.57
C ASP A 95 5.49 6.46 6.14
N TRP A 96 5.19 6.21 4.86
CA TRP A 96 5.46 4.93 4.18
C TRP A 96 6.94 4.53 4.16
N GLY A 97 7.87 5.42 4.51
CA GLY A 97 9.28 5.08 4.73
C GLY A 97 9.50 4.19 5.96
N SER A 98 8.55 4.17 6.89
CA SER A 98 8.65 3.47 8.19
C SER A 98 8.01 2.07 8.19
N ILE A 99 7.61 1.52 7.02
CA ILE A 99 7.06 0.15 6.88
C ILE A 99 7.93 -0.89 7.61
N GLY A 100 9.25 -0.74 7.58
CA GLY A 100 10.19 -1.66 8.19
C GLY A 100 9.98 -1.87 9.69
N ASP A 101 9.54 -0.84 10.42
CA ASP A 101 9.31 -0.93 11.86
C ASP A 101 8.12 -1.85 12.17
N PHE A 102 7.07 -1.79 11.35
CA PHE A 102 5.89 -2.67 11.45
C PHE A 102 6.21 -4.09 11.04
N VAL A 103 6.90 -4.26 9.91
CA VAL A 103 7.25 -5.59 9.39
C VAL A 103 8.17 -6.33 10.36
N GLY A 104 9.15 -5.63 10.94
CA GLY A 104 10.02 -6.21 11.97
C GLY A 104 9.23 -6.71 13.18
N LYS A 105 8.24 -5.94 13.64
CA LYS A 105 7.37 -6.33 14.75
C LYS A 105 6.49 -7.54 14.43
N ILE A 106 5.97 -7.66 13.20
CA ILE A 106 5.26 -8.88 12.77
C ILE A 106 6.22 -10.09 12.77
N GLN A 107 7.44 -9.92 12.26
CA GLN A 107 8.44 -10.99 12.23
C GLN A 107 8.94 -11.42 13.62
N GLU A 108 8.80 -10.59 14.65
CA GLU A 108 9.01 -10.96 16.06
C GLU A 108 7.94 -11.93 16.60
N GLY A 109 6.88 -12.23 15.82
CA GLY A 109 5.80 -13.15 16.17
C GLY A 109 4.50 -12.47 16.63
N ASN A 110 4.34 -11.18 16.37
CA ASN A 110 3.08 -10.47 16.63
C ASN A 110 2.12 -10.68 15.45
N ASP A 111 0.84 -10.96 15.74
CA ASP A 111 -0.19 -11.13 14.69
C ASP A 111 -0.68 -9.79 14.11
N PHE A 112 -0.58 -8.71 14.90
CA PHE A 112 -1.07 -7.38 14.53
C PHE A 112 -0.24 -6.28 15.21
N VAL A 113 0.08 -5.23 14.46
CA VAL A 113 0.86 -4.07 14.92
C VAL A 113 0.17 -2.80 14.47
N MET A 114 -0.03 -1.85 15.40
CA MET A 114 -0.73 -0.59 15.15
C MET A 114 0.25 0.59 15.25
N GLY A 115 0.14 1.53 14.31
CA GLY A 115 0.87 2.80 14.34
C GLY A 115 0.23 3.78 15.32
N ASN A 116 1.04 4.68 15.89
CA ASN A 116 0.59 5.70 16.85
C ASN A 116 0.75 7.11 16.28
#